data_AF-A0A2D9CBQ6-F1
#
_entry.id   AF-A0A2D9CBQ6-F1
#
_cell.length_a   1.000
_cell.length_b   1.000
_cell.length_c   1.000
_cell.angle_alpha   90.00
_cell.angle_beta   90.00
_cell.angle_gamma   90.00
#
_symmetry.space_group_name_H-M   'P 1'
#
loop_
_entity.id
_entity.type
_entity.pdbx_description
1 polymer ?
#
loop_
_entity_poly.entity_id
_entity_poly.type
_entity_poly.pdbx_seq_one_letter_code
_entity_poly.pdbx_strand_id
1 'polypeptide(L)'
;MMNYEERTRIIGGWLQEELKRYDLPANHTTDRARQEMESMVEDINSEIVNVSNQSNLDHVLSKMAQDVRKNNRSRAWPTIYNFCKAAKKCSEQTTPAITGTSEPFVIDEDELAAKRMNAGEGVAVTYVTGLGADRLLEKNLVTMNVIDMYREGVEQQAAEAQAALQPAETDPIFENPY
;
A
#
# COMPACT_ATOMS: atom_id res chain seq x y z
N MET A 1 -1.42 -9.77 1.92
CA MET A 1 -1.08 -10.18 0.54
C MET A 1 -1.49 -11.63 0.41
N MET A 2 -2.26 -11.97 -0.62
CA MET A 2 -2.75 -13.33 -0.83
C MET A 2 -1.57 -14.28 -1.07
N ASN A 3 -1.57 -15.44 -0.41
CA ASN A 3 -0.49 -16.41 -0.59
C ASN A 3 -0.75 -17.30 -1.83
N TYR A 4 0.29 -18.03 -2.26
CA TYR A 4 0.24 -18.86 -3.47
C TYR A 4 -0.84 -19.94 -3.40
N GLU A 5 -0.90 -20.68 -2.28
CA GLU A 5 -1.84 -21.80 -2.08
C GLU A 5 -3.30 -21.34 -2.08
N GLU A 6 -3.58 -20.20 -1.46
CA GLU A 6 -4.89 -19.58 -1.45
C GLU A 6 -5.32 -19.19 -2.87
N ARG A 7 -4.37 -18.64 -3.65
CA ARG A 7 -4.61 -18.19 -5.03
C ARG A 7 -4.87 -19.36 -5.96
N THR A 8 -4.07 -20.42 -5.90
CA THR A 8 -4.29 -21.63 -6.70
C THR A 8 -5.60 -22.33 -6.33
N ARG A 9 -5.96 -22.38 -5.04
CA ARG A 9 -7.25 -22.93 -4.60
C ARG A 9 -8.44 -22.21 -5.23
N ILE A 10 -8.40 -20.87 -5.26
CA ILE A 10 -9.48 -20.05 -5.82
C ILE A 10 -9.54 -20.16 -7.34
N ILE A 11 -8.39 -20.09 -8.01
CA ILE A 11 -8.30 -20.28 -9.46
C ILE A 11 -8.83 -21.68 -9.83
N GLY A 12 -8.46 -22.72 -9.07
CA GLY A 12 -8.93 -24.09 -9.30
C GLY A 12 -10.44 -24.24 -9.15
N GLY A 13 -11.01 -23.69 -8.07
CA GLY A 13 -12.47 -23.69 -7.87
C GLY A 13 -13.21 -22.95 -8.99
N TRP A 14 -12.70 -21.79 -9.40
CA TRP A 14 -13.26 -21.05 -10.54
C TRP A 14 -13.14 -21.82 -11.86
N LEU A 15 -11.97 -22.40 -12.15
CA LEU A 15 -11.71 -23.11 -13.40
C LEU A 15 -12.64 -24.32 -13.53
N GLN A 16 -12.85 -25.06 -12.44
CA GLN A 16 -13.77 -26.19 -12.41
C GLN A 16 -15.20 -25.75 -12.78
N GLU A 17 -15.69 -24.62 -12.23
CA GLU A 17 -17.01 -24.10 -12.58
C GLU A 17 -17.08 -23.58 -14.03
N GLU A 18 -16.02 -22.95 -14.53
CA GLU A 18 -16.01 -22.43 -15.89
C GLU A 18 -15.95 -23.57 -16.92
N LEU A 19 -15.19 -24.64 -16.65
CA LEU A 19 -15.05 -25.79 -17.56
C LEU A 19 -16.34 -26.61 -17.70
N LYS A 20 -17.26 -26.57 -16.73
CA LYS A 20 -18.60 -27.20 -16.84
C LYS A 20 -19.43 -26.68 -18.01
N ARG A 21 -19.09 -25.52 -18.56
CA ARG A 21 -19.76 -24.91 -19.72
C ARG A 21 -19.32 -25.51 -21.06
N TYR A 22 -18.27 -26.33 -21.05
CA TYR A 22 -17.62 -26.86 -22.24
C TYR A 22 -17.63 -28.39 -22.23
N ASP A 23 -17.65 -28.97 -23.43
CA ASP A 23 -17.56 -30.40 -23.62
C ASP A 23 -16.15 -30.88 -23.29
N LEU A 24 -16.06 -31.91 -22.43
CA LEU A 24 -14.80 -32.58 -22.16
C LEU A 24 -14.26 -33.18 -23.47
N PRO A 25 -12.99 -32.95 -23.84
CA PRO A 25 -12.46 -33.50 -25.08
C PRO A 25 -12.49 -35.03 -25.04
N ALA A 26 -12.95 -35.66 -26.13
CA ALA A 26 -13.30 -37.09 -26.18
C ALA A 26 -12.16 -38.06 -25.82
N ASN A 27 -10.91 -37.60 -25.87
CA ASN A 27 -9.70 -38.35 -25.56
C ASN A 27 -9.21 -38.17 -24.10
N HIS A 28 -9.94 -37.44 -23.26
CA HIS A 28 -9.60 -37.26 -21.86
C HIS A 28 -10.26 -38.33 -20.98
N THR A 29 -9.42 -39.15 -20.33
CA THR A 29 -9.85 -39.90 -19.15
C THR A 29 -10.00 -38.95 -17.96
N THR A 30 -10.71 -39.39 -16.91
CA THR A 30 -10.86 -38.60 -15.67
C THR A 30 -9.51 -38.16 -15.09
N ASP A 31 -8.52 -39.05 -15.07
CA ASP A 31 -7.18 -38.75 -14.57
C ASP A 31 -6.45 -37.72 -15.43
N ARG A 32 -6.57 -37.84 -16.76
CA ARG A 32 -5.99 -36.87 -17.69
C ARG A 32 -6.64 -35.50 -17.53
N ALA A 33 -7.96 -35.44 -17.43
CA ALA A 33 -8.69 -34.20 -17.20
C ALA A 33 -8.25 -33.52 -15.89
N ARG A 34 -8.03 -34.30 -14.83
CA ARG A 34 -7.50 -33.78 -13.55
C ARG A 34 -6.11 -33.17 -13.71
N GLN A 35 -5.17 -33.89 -14.33
CA GLN A 35 -3.80 -33.40 -14.56
C GLN A 35 -3.80 -32.12 -15.40
N GLU A 36 -4.61 -32.07 -16.46
CA GLU A 36 -4.73 -30.88 -17.31
C GLU A 36 -5.28 -29.68 -16.53
N MET A 37 -6.28 -29.89 -15.67
CA MET A 37 -6.79 -28.81 -14.80
C MET A 37 -5.71 -28.33 -13.82
N GLU A 38 -4.94 -29.24 -13.21
CA GLU A 38 -3.83 -28.88 -12.31
C GLU A 38 -2.79 -28.02 -13.03
N SER A 39 -2.35 -28.45 -14.22
CA SER A 39 -1.42 -27.66 -15.05
C SER A 39 -2.01 -26.31 -15.47
N MET A 40 -3.29 -26.26 -15.86
CA MET A 40 -3.96 -25.00 -16.19
C MET A 40 -4.00 -24.03 -15.01
N VAL A 41 -4.26 -24.52 -13.79
CA VAL A 41 -4.27 -23.67 -12.59
C VAL A 41 -2.89 -23.09 -12.35
N GLU A 42 -1.83 -23.90 -12.41
CA GLU A 42 -0.45 -23.45 -12.21
C GLU A 42 -0.05 -22.40 -13.25
N ASP A 43 -0.34 -22.66 -14.53
CA ASP A 43 0.02 -21.75 -15.62
C ASP A 43 -0.78 -20.45 -15.56
N ILE A 44 -2.11 -20.51 -15.36
CA ILE A 44 -2.94 -19.30 -15.15
C ILE A 44 -2.40 -18.47 -13.98
N ASN A 45 -2.06 -19.13 -12.88
CA ASN A 45 -1.58 -18.48 -11.68
C ASN A 45 -0.22 -17.78 -11.89
N SER A 46 0.62 -18.28 -12.80
CA SER A 46 1.89 -17.64 -13.18
C SER A 46 1.72 -16.37 -14.01
N GLU A 47 0.63 -16.28 -14.79
CA GLU A 47 0.34 -15.14 -15.67
C GLU A 47 -0.41 -13.99 -14.97
N ILE A 48 -0.98 -14.25 -13.79
CA ILE A 48 -1.69 -13.24 -12.98
C ILE A 48 -0.67 -12.53 -12.06
N VAL A 49 -0.36 -11.28 -12.41
CA VAL A 49 0.60 -10.42 -11.71
C VAL A 49 -0.15 -9.36 -10.88
N ASN A 50 0.42 -8.95 -9.74
CA ASN A 50 -0.06 -7.83 -8.90
C ASN A 50 -1.44 -7.98 -8.24
N VAL A 51 -1.88 -9.20 -7.97
CA VAL A 51 -3.12 -9.44 -7.24
C VAL A 51 -2.84 -9.52 -5.74
N SER A 52 -3.12 -8.41 -5.04
CA SER A 52 -2.88 -8.28 -3.59
C SER A 52 -4.07 -8.72 -2.72
N ASN A 53 -5.27 -8.80 -3.29
CA ASN A 53 -6.52 -9.11 -2.61
C ASN A 53 -7.49 -9.94 -3.48
N GLN A 54 -8.46 -10.57 -2.83
CA GLN A 54 -9.48 -11.43 -3.44
C GLN A 54 -10.30 -10.73 -4.53
N SER A 55 -10.75 -9.50 -4.26
CA SER A 55 -11.62 -8.75 -5.18
C SER A 55 -10.95 -8.50 -6.53
N ASN A 56 -9.63 -8.24 -6.52
CA ASN A 56 -8.85 -8.06 -7.74
C ASN A 56 -8.73 -9.37 -8.51
N LEU A 57 -8.53 -10.50 -7.82
CA LEU A 57 -8.48 -11.81 -8.45
C LEU A 57 -9.81 -12.14 -9.14
N ASP A 58 -10.92 -11.97 -8.42
CA ASP A 58 -12.27 -12.24 -8.93
C ASP A 58 -12.58 -11.38 -10.16
N HIS A 59 -12.13 -10.12 -10.17
CA HIS A 59 -12.25 -9.25 -11.33
C HIS A 59 -11.49 -9.79 -12.54
N VAL A 60 -10.21 -10.17 -12.35
CA VAL A 60 -9.37 -10.75 -13.42
C VAL A 60 -10.04 -12.01 -13.96
N LEU A 61 -10.44 -12.95 -13.10
CA LEU A 61 -11.07 -14.21 -13.49
C LEU A 61 -12.40 -13.99 -14.25
N SER A 62 -13.20 -13.02 -13.82
CA SER A 62 -14.44 -12.64 -14.53
C SER A 62 -14.17 -12.11 -15.94
N LYS A 63 -13.15 -11.26 -16.10
CA LYS A 63 -12.75 -10.72 -17.41
C LYS A 63 -12.11 -11.79 -18.30
N MET A 64 -11.31 -12.68 -17.72
CA MET A 64 -10.76 -13.84 -18.42
C MET A 64 -11.88 -14.72 -18.99
N ALA A 65 -12.89 -15.05 -18.18
CA ALA A 65 -14.02 -15.85 -18.63
C ALA A 65 -14.74 -15.21 -19.83
N GLN A 66 -14.90 -13.89 -19.83
CA GLN A 66 -15.47 -13.15 -20.96
C GLN A 66 -14.59 -13.22 -22.21
N ASP A 67 -13.27 -13.07 -22.07
CA ASP A 67 -12.32 -13.11 -23.19
C ASP A 67 -12.24 -14.52 -23.80
N VAL A 68 -12.12 -15.54 -22.95
CA VAL A 68 -12.12 -16.96 -23.38
C VAL A 68 -13.41 -17.28 -24.13
N ARG A 69 -14.59 -16.88 -23.64
CA ARG A 69 -15.86 -17.10 -24.37
C ARG A 69 -15.94 -16.39 -25.71
N LYS A 70 -15.33 -15.20 -25.85
CA LYS A 70 -15.30 -14.45 -27.12
C LYS A 70 -14.36 -15.09 -28.14
N ASN A 71 -13.31 -15.75 -27.68
CA ASN A 71 -12.21 -16.24 -28.52
C ASN A 71 -12.24 -17.76 -28.75
N ASN A 72 -12.86 -18.54 -27.86
CA ASN A 72 -13.02 -19.98 -28.06
C ASN A 72 -14.08 -20.24 -29.13
N ARG A 73 -13.70 -20.89 -30.22
CA ARG A 73 -14.57 -21.14 -31.38
C ARG A 73 -15.31 -22.48 -31.30
N SER A 74 -14.89 -23.37 -30.40
CA SER A 74 -15.52 -24.68 -30.20
C SER A 74 -16.33 -24.71 -28.90
N ARG A 75 -17.13 -25.76 -28.75
CA ARG A 75 -17.76 -26.12 -27.47
C ARG A 75 -16.87 -26.95 -26.57
N ALA A 76 -15.77 -27.47 -27.10
CA ALA A 76 -14.77 -28.21 -26.31
C ALA A 76 -14.03 -27.28 -25.34
N TRP A 77 -13.40 -27.88 -24.33
CA TRP A 77 -12.55 -27.17 -23.38
C TRP A 77 -11.57 -26.21 -24.08
N PRO A 78 -11.47 -24.95 -23.64
CA PRO A 78 -10.41 -24.06 -24.10
C PRO A 78 -9.04 -24.64 -23.77
N THR A 79 -8.07 -24.41 -24.63
CA THR A 79 -6.69 -24.83 -24.38
C THR A 79 -6.05 -24.01 -23.27
N ILE A 80 -4.99 -24.55 -22.65
CA ILE A 80 -4.17 -23.83 -21.68
C ILE A 80 -3.67 -22.49 -22.25
N TYR A 81 -3.26 -22.47 -23.53
CA TYR A 81 -2.87 -21.25 -24.24
C TYR A 81 -3.97 -20.18 -24.25
N ASN A 82 -5.23 -20.56 -24.46
CA ASN A 82 -6.34 -19.60 -24.44
C ASN A 82 -6.51 -18.98 -23.06
N PHE A 83 -6.40 -19.78 -21.99
CA PHE A 83 -6.49 -19.29 -20.63
C PHE A 83 -5.31 -18.40 -20.24
N CYS A 84 -4.06 -18.82 -20.51
CA CYS A 84 -2.86 -18.02 -20.19
C CYS A 84 -2.86 -16.68 -20.94
N LYS A 85 -3.24 -16.69 -22.22
CA LYS A 85 -3.38 -15.46 -23.02
C LYS A 85 -4.42 -14.51 -22.43
N ALA A 86 -5.56 -15.04 -22.00
CA ALA A 86 -6.60 -14.24 -21.35
C ALA A 86 -6.14 -13.73 -19.97
N ALA A 87 -5.46 -14.57 -19.18
CA ALA A 87 -4.94 -14.24 -17.87
C ALA A 87 -3.98 -13.05 -17.93
N LYS A 88 -2.96 -13.16 -18.77
CA LYS A 88 -1.97 -12.10 -18.98
C LYS A 88 -2.63 -10.78 -19.38
N LYS A 89 -3.49 -10.82 -20.41
CA LYS A 89 -4.20 -9.64 -20.92
C LYS A 89 -5.06 -8.99 -19.84
N CYS A 90 -5.85 -9.76 -19.09
CA CYS A 90 -6.74 -9.22 -18.07
C CYS A 90 -5.98 -8.75 -16.82
N SER A 91 -4.87 -9.40 -16.47
CA SER A 91 -4.00 -8.99 -15.36
C SER A 91 -3.33 -7.64 -15.63
N GLU A 92 -2.80 -7.44 -16.85
CA GLU A 92 -2.22 -6.17 -17.28
C GLU A 92 -3.25 -5.04 -17.28
N GLN A 93 -4.50 -5.32 -17.69
CA GLN A 93 -5.58 -4.33 -17.72
C GLN A 93 -6.18 -4.00 -16.35
N THR A 94 -6.08 -4.92 -15.39
CA THR A 94 -6.60 -4.74 -14.02
C THR A 94 -5.59 -4.03 -13.13
N THR A 95 -4.31 -4.07 -13.49
CA THR A 95 -3.35 -3.12 -12.92
C THR A 95 -3.80 -1.73 -13.40
N PRO A 96 -4.21 -0.80 -12.50
CA PRO A 96 -4.48 0.55 -12.94
C PRO A 96 -3.24 1.01 -13.69
N ALA A 97 -3.40 1.51 -14.91
CA ALA A 97 -2.33 2.24 -15.56
C ALA A 97 -1.83 3.23 -14.51
N ILE A 98 -0.56 3.13 -14.12
CA ILE A 98 0.07 4.17 -13.32
C ILE A 98 0.12 5.37 -14.27
N THR A 99 -1.00 6.08 -14.39
CA THR A 99 -1.11 7.36 -15.08
C THR A 99 -0.46 8.36 -14.15
N GLY A 100 0.85 8.37 -14.23
CA GLY A 100 1.75 9.27 -13.54
C GLY A 100 3.13 8.89 -14.03
N THR A 101 3.81 9.81 -14.71
CA THR A 101 5.27 9.78 -14.70
C THR A 101 5.68 9.59 -13.25
N SER A 102 6.56 8.63 -12.98
CA SER A 102 7.25 8.55 -11.69
C SER A 102 8.14 9.78 -11.57
N GLU A 103 7.54 10.96 -11.42
CA GLU A 103 8.27 12.09 -10.89
C GLU A 103 8.62 11.72 -9.46
N PRO A 104 9.90 11.84 -9.06
CA PRO A 104 10.25 11.67 -7.68
C PRO A 104 9.33 12.59 -6.86
N PHE A 105 8.63 12.02 -5.89
CA PHE A 105 7.85 12.77 -4.93
C PHE A 105 8.82 13.60 -4.10
N VAL A 106 9.16 14.79 -4.60
CA VAL A 106 9.98 15.77 -3.90
C VAL A 106 9.04 16.56 -3.02
N ILE A 107 9.02 16.25 -1.73
CA ILE A 107 8.41 17.15 -0.74
C ILE A 107 9.37 18.31 -0.56
N ASP A 108 8.92 19.54 -0.83
CA ASP A 108 9.62 20.71 -0.30
C ASP A 108 9.38 20.76 1.22
N GLU A 109 10.40 20.37 1.97
CA GLU A 109 10.36 20.30 3.43
C GLU A 109 10.06 21.66 4.06
N ASP A 110 10.50 22.76 3.43
CA ASP A 110 10.27 24.12 3.92
C ASP A 110 8.80 24.53 3.70
N GLU A 111 8.20 24.19 2.56
CA GLU A 111 6.76 24.45 2.34
C GLU A 111 5.88 23.65 3.30
N LEU A 112 6.24 22.39 3.57
CA LEU A 112 5.53 21.56 4.52
C LEU A 112 5.64 22.12 5.95
N ALA A 113 6.85 22.52 6.37
CA ALA A 113 7.07 23.14 7.67
C ALA A 113 6.28 24.45 7.82
N ALA A 114 6.33 25.33 6.81
CA ALA A 114 5.57 26.57 6.81
C ALA A 114 4.06 26.34 6.92
N LYS A 115 3.53 25.36 6.18
CA LYS A 115 2.11 25.00 6.24
C LYS A 115 1.71 24.57 7.65
N ARG A 116 2.53 23.73 8.29
CA ARG A 116 2.31 23.30 9.68
C ARG A 116 2.36 24.47 10.66
N MET A 117 3.34 25.35 10.54
CA MET A 117 3.46 26.54 11.41
C MET A 117 2.26 27.48 11.27
N ASN A 118 1.82 27.75 10.05
CA ASN A 118 0.64 28.59 9.79
C ASN A 118 -0.67 27.94 10.27
N ALA A 119 -0.71 26.61 10.37
CA ALA A 119 -1.84 25.85 10.93
C ALA A 119 -1.77 25.68 12.46
N GLY A 120 -0.70 26.15 13.12
CA GLY A 120 -0.49 25.97 14.55
C GLY A 120 -0.08 24.53 14.95
N GLU A 121 0.41 23.74 13.99
CA GLU A 121 0.86 22.37 14.22
C GLU A 121 2.32 22.31 14.71
N GLY A 122 2.69 21.22 15.37
CA GLY A 122 4.06 20.99 15.81
C GLY A 122 5.05 20.87 14.64
N VAL A 123 6.18 21.56 14.75
CA VAL A 123 7.29 21.51 13.81
C VAL A 123 8.61 21.21 14.52
N ALA A 124 9.61 20.75 13.77
CA ALA A 124 10.93 20.51 14.33
C ALA A 124 11.58 21.81 14.79
N VAL A 125 12.32 21.75 15.90
CA VAL A 125 12.97 22.92 16.53
C VAL A 125 13.92 23.64 15.55
N THR A 126 14.51 22.95 14.57
CA THR A 126 15.36 23.55 13.53
C THR A 126 14.64 24.57 12.62
N TYR A 127 13.31 24.48 12.52
CA TYR A 127 12.47 25.44 11.78
C TYR A 127 12.00 26.61 12.65
N VAL A 128 12.24 26.54 13.97
CA VAL A 128 11.93 27.58 14.96
C VAL A 128 13.20 28.35 15.34
N THR A 129 14.31 27.62 15.48
CA THR A 129 15.62 28.13 15.88
C THR A 129 16.69 27.70 14.86
N GLY A 130 17.45 28.66 14.33
CA GLY A 130 18.57 28.42 13.42
C GLY A 130 18.20 28.50 11.93
N LEU A 131 19.01 27.85 11.09
CA LEU A 131 19.00 28.01 9.63
C LEU A 131 17.66 27.70 8.95
N GLY A 132 16.83 26.81 9.52
CA GLY A 132 15.52 26.49 8.95
C GLY A 132 14.54 27.67 9.07
N ALA A 133 14.57 28.38 10.20
CA ALA A 133 13.77 29.59 10.40
C ALA A 133 14.17 30.70 9.41
N ASP A 134 15.47 30.88 9.18
CA ASP A 134 15.98 31.87 8.23
C ASP A 134 15.52 31.56 6.80
N ARG A 135 15.60 30.29 6.36
CA ARG A 135 15.12 29.86 5.04
C ARG A 135 13.63 30.11 4.86
N LEU A 136 12.84 29.86 5.89
CA LEU A 136 11.40 30.07 5.88
C LEU A 136 11.02 31.56 5.73
N LEU A 137 11.76 32.44 6.40
CA LEU A 137 11.59 33.90 6.29
C LEU A 137 12.06 34.41 4.93
N GLU A 138 13.22 33.95 4.46
CA GLU A 138 13.82 34.37 3.19
C GLU A 138 12.92 33.98 2.00
N LYS A 139 12.28 32.81 2.07
CA LYS A 139 11.26 32.35 1.11
C LYS A 139 9.88 33.01 1.31
N ASN A 140 9.69 33.85 2.33
CA ASN A 140 8.41 34.46 2.71
C ASN A 140 7.26 33.45 2.94
N LEU A 141 7.58 32.25 3.43
CA LEU A 141 6.59 31.19 3.66
C LEU A 141 5.87 31.32 5.02
N VAL A 142 6.51 31.99 5.97
CA VAL A 142 5.97 32.35 7.29
C VAL A 142 6.46 33.73 7.69
N THR A 143 5.75 34.37 8.61
CA THR A 143 6.14 35.68 9.15
C THR A 143 6.99 35.51 10.41
N MET A 144 7.79 36.53 10.74
CA MET A 144 8.58 36.54 11.98
C MET A 144 7.70 36.33 13.21
N ASN A 145 6.51 36.92 13.23
CA ASN A 145 5.56 36.77 14.32
C ASN A 145 5.16 35.30 14.54
N VAL A 146 4.96 34.52 13.47
CA VAL A 146 4.67 33.09 13.58
C VAL A 146 5.85 32.34 14.20
N ILE A 147 7.08 32.68 13.81
CA ILE A 147 8.28 32.03 14.37
C ILE A 147 8.45 32.37 15.86
N ASP A 148 8.23 33.62 16.24
CA ASP A 148 8.39 34.07 17.62
C ASP A 148 7.40 33.38 18.58
N MET A 149 6.14 33.16 18.17
CA MET A 149 5.20 32.36 18.97
C MET A 149 5.73 30.95 19.27
N TYR A 150 6.39 30.32 18.31
CA TYR A 150 6.97 28.98 18.51
C TYR A 150 8.22 29.03 19.38
N ARG A 151 9.02 30.10 19.31
CA ARG A 151 10.20 30.29 20.18
C ARG A 151 9.80 30.41 21.64
N GLU A 152 8.79 31.23 21.92
CA GLU A 152 8.21 31.37 23.26
C GLU A 152 7.73 30.02 23.81
N GLY A 153 7.06 29.21 22.98
CA GLY A 153 6.63 27.87 23.36
C GLY A 153 7.78 26.91 23.67
N VAL A 154 8.88 26.98 22.92
CA VAL A 154 10.08 26.15 23.16
C VAL A 154 10.79 26.58 24.46
N GLU A 155 10.91 27.88 24.70
CA GLU A 155 11.51 28.41 25.94
C GLU A 155 10.70 28.04 27.17
N GLN A 156 9.37 28.13 27.09
CA GLN A 156 8.48 27.72 28.18
C GLN A 156 8.64 26.22 28.50
N GLN A 157 8.66 25.36 27.47
CA GLN A 157 8.88 23.93 27.65
C GLN A 157 10.26 23.62 28.27
N ALA A 158 11.30 24.38 27.89
CA ALA A 158 12.64 24.22 28.47
C ALA A 158 12.68 24.64 29.94
N ALA A 159 11.99 25.73 30.31
CA ALA A 159 11.89 26.19 31.69
C ALA A 159 11.13 25.19 32.58
N GLU A 160 10.01 24.66 32.09
CA GLU A 160 9.23 23.62 32.77
C GLU A 160 10.05 22.33 32.98
N ALA A 161 10.80 21.91 31.97
CA ALA A 161 11.68 20.74 32.07
C ALA A 161 12.82 20.93 33.09
N GLN A 162 13.38 22.14 33.20
CA GLN A 162 14.41 22.46 34.19
C GLN A 162 13.84 22.54 35.62
N ALA A 163 12.63 23.08 35.79
CA ALA A 163 11.95 23.12 37.08
C ALA A 163 11.63 21.71 37.60
N ALA A 164 11.26 20.78 36.72
CA ALA A 164 10.98 19.38 37.07
C ALA A 164 12.24 18.59 37.50
N LEU A 165 13.44 19.07 37.16
CA LEU A 165 14.72 18.44 37.51
C LEU A 165 15.31 18.95 38.84
N GLN A 166 14.75 20.00 39.45
CA GLN A 166 15.21 20.45 40.75
C GLN A 166 14.78 19.43 41.83
N PRO A 167 15.73 18.84 42.59
CA PRO A 167 15.35 17.97 43.69
C PRO A 167 14.55 18.78 44.70
N ALA A 168 13.42 18.22 45.16
CA ALA A 168 12.66 18.79 46.27
C ALA A 168 13.63 19.08 47.42
N GLU A 169 13.62 20.32 47.93
CA GLU A 169 14.36 20.70 49.13
C GLU A 169 14.17 19.60 50.18
N THR A 170 15.25 18.90 50.50
CA THR A 170 15.24 17.94 51.60
C THR A 170 14.94 18.72 52.87
N ASP A 171 13.72 18.57 53.38
CA ASP A 171 13.33 19.08 54.70
C ASP A 171 14.43 18.72 55.71
N PRO A 172 14.93 19.69 56.51
CA PRO A 172 15.93 19.40 57.51
C PRO A 172 15.36 18.35 58.46
N ILE A 173 16.02 17.20 58.53
CA ILE A 173 15.68 16.10 59.42
C ILE A 173 15.67 16.66 60.84
N PHE A 174 14.49 16.85 61.40
CA PHE A 174 14.34 17.09 62.82
C PHE A 174 14.86 15.84 63.53
N GLU A 175 16.07 15.93 64.10
CA GLU A 175 16.56 15.00 65.10
C GLU A 175 15.54 14.97 66.25
N ASN A 176 14.76 13.89 66.32
CA ASN A 176 13.83 13.65 67.42
C ASN A 176 14.63 13.19 68.65
N PRO A 177 14.66 13.95 69.76
CA PRO A 177 15.42 13.58 70.94
C PRO A 177 14.50 12.93 71.96
N TYR A 178 14.18 11.64 71.81
CA TYR A 178 13.62 10.80 72.87
C TYR A 178 14.01 9.34 72.71
#